data_AF-A0A356FWN7-F1
#
_entry.id   AF-A0A356FWN7-F1
#
_cell.length_a   1.000
_cell.length_b   1.000
_cell.length_c   1.000
_cell.angle_alpha   90.00
_cell.angle_beta   90.00
_cell.angle_gamma   90.00
#
_symmetry.space_group_name_H-M   'P 1'
#
loop_
_entity.id
_entity.type
_entity.pdbx_description
1 polymer ?
#
loop_
_entity_poly.entity_id
_entity_poly.type
_entity_poly.pdbx_seq_one_letter_code
_entity_poly.pdbx_strand_id
1 'polypeptide(L)'
;MIKNVILSLVWFLSIPCAQAETMSEAQQFGTLAGVALACGSKALYKYEEIVSRYFANTSPNEAVEKELKNQYVRAKVGGYRLQKKKMSDCPDTLIRFAQMPLMQFSLYSDGSLQTPQGQYLLPRGQKSPLPSASKIY
;
A
#
# COMPACT_ATOMS: atom_id res chain seq x y z
N MET A 1 -62.74 -24.61 6.72
CA MET A 1 -62.59 -23.24 7.26
C MET A 1 -61.23 -23.08 7.90
N ILE A 2 -60.20 -22.62 7.17
CA ILE A 2 -58.93 -22.17 7.76
C ILE A 2 -58.41 -20.96 6.97
N LYS A 3 -58.57 -19.80 7.62
CA LYS A 3 -57.87 -18.50 7.55
C LYS A 3 -57.11 -18.10 6.27
N ASN A 4 -57.67 -17.09 5.60
CA ASN A 4 -56.96 -16.19 4.69
C ASN A 4 -55.77 -15.53 5.39
N VAL A 5 -54.58 -15.87 4.89
CA VAL A 5 -53.36 -15.07 4.90
C VAL A 5 -53.66 -13.71 4.27
N ILE A 6 -53.14 -12.61 4.82
CA ILE A 6 -52.60 -11.46 4.04
C ILE A 6 -52.04 -10.40 5.00
N LEU A 7 -50.93 -9.79 4.56
CA LEU A 7 -50.38 -8.48 4.94
C LEU A 7 -49.25 -8.44 5.98
N SER A 8 -48.14 -9.14 5.69
CA SER A 8 -46.83 -8.68 6.14
C SER A 8 -46.35 -7.53 5.22
N LEU A 9 -46.37 -6.34 5.81
CA LEU A 9 -45.90 -5.07 5.28
C LEU A 9 -44.38 -5.12 5.08
N VAL A 10 -43.90 -5.44 3.87
CA VAL A 10 -42.46 -5.42 3.56
C VAL A 10 -42.06 -3.99 3.17
N TRP A 11 -41.63 -3.22 4.17
CA TRP A 11 -40.85 -2.00 3.94
C TRP A 11 -39.40 -2.42 3.65
N PHE A 12 -39.09 -2.60 2.36
CA PHE A 12 -37.71 -2.62 1.90
C PHE A 12 -37.13 -1.21 2.07
N LEU A 13 -36.54 -0.94 3.25
CA LEU A 13 -35.56 0.12 3.41
C LEU A 13 -34.30 -0.29 2.64
N SER A 14 -34.28 0.02 1.35
CA SER A 14 -33.06 0.04 0.56
C SER A 14 -32.21 1.22 1.03
N ILE A 15 -31.41 1.03 2.08
CA ILE A 15 -30.32 1.94 2.38
C ILE A 15 -29.26 1.70 1.29
N PRO A 16 -28.92 2.69 0.44
CA PRO A 16 -27.79 2.55 -0.44
C PRO A 16 -26.53 2.47 0.43
N CYS A 17 -25.84 1.32 0.40
CA CYS A 17 -24.48 1.23 0.89
C CYS A 17 -23.65 2.29 0.16
N ALA A 18 -23.29 3.34 0.88
CA ALA A 18 -22.24 4.25 0.46
C ALA A 18 -21.00 3.42 0.14
N GLN A 19 -20.62 3.35 -1.14
CA GLN A 19 -19.32 2.84 -1.53
C GLN A 19 -18.29 3.82 -0.98
N ALA A 20 -17.84 3.58 0.25
CA ALA A 20 -16.59 4.15 0.71
C ALA A 20 -15.51 3.60 -0.24
N GLU A 21 -15.00 4.44 -1.13
CA GLU A 21 -13.88 4.09 -2.00
C GLU A 21 -12.73 3.59 -1.12
N THR A 22 -12.52 2.29 -1.09
CA THR A 22 -11.39 1.69 -0.40
C THR A 22 -10.14 2.15 -1.14
N MET A 23 -9.27 2.87 -0.44
CA MET A 23 -7.99 3.30 -1.02
C MET A 23 -7.24 2.08 -1.54
N SER A 24 -6.80 2.14 -2.79
CA SER A 24 -5.88 1.14 -3.34
C SER A 24 -4.60 1.07 -2.51
N GLU A 25 -3.92 -0.08 -2.55
CA GLU A 25 -2.65 -0.26 -1.86
C GLU A 25 -1.62 0.80 -2.28
N ALA A 26 -1.55 1.14 -3.57
CA ALA A 26 -0.65 2.19 -4.06
C ALA A 26 -0.98 3.56 -3.46
N GLN A 27 -2.26 3.91 -3.32
CA GLN A 27 -2.67 5.15 -2.65
C GLN A 27 -2.33 5.14 -1.15
N GLN A 28 -2.47 4.00 -0.47
CA GLN A 28 -2.09 3.85 0.93
C GLN A 28 -0.59 4.05 1.11
N PHE A 29 0.23 3.37 0.28
CA PHE A 29 1.68 3.51 0.30
C PHE A 29 2.12 4.94 0.01
N GLY A 30 1.51 5.57 -0.98
CA GLY A 30 1.77 6.98 -1.32
C GLY A 30 1.45 7.90 -0.15
N THR A 31 0.26 7.77 0.43
CA THR A 31 -0.17 8.60 1.56
C THR A 31 0.79 8.51 2.73
N LEU A 32 1.23 7.30 3.09
CA LEU A 32 2.17 7.07 4.19
C LEU A 32 3.55 7.68 3.89
N ALA A 33 4.04 7.54 2.65
CA ALA A 33 5.26 8.21 2.22
C ALA A 33 5.16 9.74 2.30
N GLY A 34 3.99 10.30 1.94
CA GLY A 34 3.73 11.73 2.02
C GLY A 34 3.77 12.24 3.46
N VAL A 35 3.10 11.53 4.35
CA VAL A 35 3.11 11.81 5.80
C VAL A 35 4.53 11.72 6.37
N ALA A 36 5.26 10.64 6.07
CA ALA A 36 6.63 10.43 6.52
C ALA A 36 7.58 11.53 5.99
N LEU A 37 7.41 11.95 4.74
CA LEU A 37 8.15 13.06 4.15
C LEU A 37 7.85 14.38 4.87
N ALA A 38 6.58 14.66 5.17
CA ALA A 38 6.19 15.88 5.89
C ALA A 38 6.80 15.94 7.30
N CYS A 39 7.01 14.79 7.93
CA CYS A 39 7.67 14.61 9.22
C CYS A 39 9.19 14.45 9.14
N GLY A 40 9.81 14.49 7.96
CA GLY A 40 11.27 14.44 7.82
C GLY A 40 11.90 13.07 8.06
N SER A 41 11.19 11.98 7.75
CA SER A 41 11.71 10.62 7.90
C SER A 41 13.00 10.38 7.10
N LYS A 42 14.07 9.96 7.77
CA LYS A 42 15.31 9.49 7.12
C LYS A 42 15.15 8.11 6.47
N ALA A 43 14.15 7.34 6.89
CA ALA A 43 13.88 5.99 6.38
C ALA A 43 13.05 5.99 5.09
N LEU A 44 12.60 7.17 4.63
CA LEU A 44 11.75 7.31 3.45
C LEU A 44 12.41 6.71 2.20
N TYR A 45 13.71 6.96 1.98
CA TYR A 45 14.41 6.42 0.80
C TYR A 45 14.31 4.89 0.72
N LYS A 46 14.61 4.19 1.82
CA LYS A 46 14.46 2.72 1.91
C LYS A 46 13.03 2.29 1.60
N TYR A 47 12.05 2.99 2.18
CA TYR A 47 10.63 2.71 1.94
C TYR A 47 10.26 2.81 0.45
N GLU A 48 10.64 3.92 -0.20
CA GLU A 48 10.30 4.16 -1.61
C GLU A 48 10.99 3.16 -2.54
N GLU A 49 12.21 2.74 -2.21
CA GLU A 49 12.91 1.70 -2.97
C GLU A 49 12.20 0.35 -2.86
N ILE A 50 11.81 -0.07 -1.65
CA ILE A 50 11.04 -1.30 -1.46
C ILE A 50 9.68 -1.22 -2.17
N VAL A 51 8.95 -0.11 -2.05
CA VAL A 51 7.66 0.08 -2.77
C VAL A 51 7.85 -0.03 -4.28
N SER A 52 8.90 0.59 -4.83
CA SER A 52 9.16 0.54 -6.27
C SER A 52 9.42 -0.89 -6.75
N ARG A 53 10.17 -1.68 -5.97
CA ARG A 53 10.44 -3.10 -6.29
C ARG A 53 9.20 -3.96 -6.09
N TYR A 54 8.41 -3.67 -5.07
CA TYR A 54 7.13 -4.34 -4.84
C TYR A 54 6.22 -4.19 -6.06
N PHE A 55 5.99 -2.95 -6.54
CA PHE A 55 5.17 -2.74 -7.74
C PHE A 55 5.74 -3.44 -8.98
N ALA A 56 7.05 -3.39 -9.21
CA ALA A 56 7.67 -4.05 -10.35
C ALA A 56 7.48 -5.57 -10.32
N ASN A 57 7.57 -6.18 -9.13
CA ASN A 57 7.55 -7.62 -8.94
C ASN A 57 6.11 -8.19 -8.82
N THR A 58 5.12 -7.36 -8.51
CA THR A 58 3.71 -7.79 -8.39
C THR A 58 2.82 -7.36 -9.55
N SER A 59 3.23 -6.36 -10.34
CA SER A 59 2.43 -5.90 -11.48
C SER A 59 2.47 -6.91 -12.64
N PRO A 60 1.36 -7.17 -13.34
CA PRO A 60 1.31 -8.09 -14.47
C PRO A 60 2.01 -7.56 -15.73
N ASN A 61 2.17 -6.25 -15.87
CA ASN A 61 2.92 -5.61 -16.96
C ASN A 61 3.35 -4.18 -16.57
N GLU A 62 4.14 -3.55 -17.44
CA GLU A 62 4.66 -2.19 -17.25
C GLU A 62 3.57 -1.12 -17.22
N ALA A 63 2.48 -1.30 -17.97
CA ALA A 63 1.38 -0.34 -17.99
C ALA A 63 0.67 -0.28 -16.64
N VAL A 64 0.43 -1.43 -16.01
CA VAL A 64 -0.13 -1.52 -14.66
C VAL A 64 0.86 -0.96 -13.62
N GLU A 65 2.13 -1.31 -13.71
CA GLU A 65 3.16 -0.77 -12.82
C GLU A 65 3.22 0.76 -12.87
N LYS A 66 3.16 1.34 -14.07
CA LYS A 66 3.14 2.79 -14.28
C LYS A 66 1.93 3.42 -13.62
N GLU A 67 0.75 2.80 -13.72
CA GLU A 67 -0.44 3.35 -13.08
C GLU A 67 -0.38 3.27 -11.55
N LEU A 68 0.14 2.18 -10.98
CA LEU A 68 0.38 2.09 -9.53
C LEU A 68 1.36 3.17 -9.06
N LYS A 69 2.44 3.43 -9.81
CA LYS A 69 3.37 4.53 -9.52
C LYS A 69 2.69 5.91 -9.59
N ASN A 70 1.81 6.13 -10.57
CA ASN A 70 1.06 7.38 -10.67
C ASN A 70 0.13 7.58 -9.46
N GLN A 71 -0.60 6.53 -9.06
CA GLN A 71 -1.47 6.56 -7.89
C GLN A 71 -0.70 6.85 -6.61
N TYR A 72 0.45 6.18 -6.45
CA TYR A 72 1.38 6.42 -5.35
C TYR A 72 1.82 7.88 -5.28
N VAL A 73 2.30 8.46 -6.39
CA VAL A 73 2.79 9.85 -6.41
C VAL A 73 1.66 10.85 -6.09
N ARG A 74 0.47 10.67 -6.69
CA ARG A 74 -0.68 11.53 -6.40
C ARG A 74 -1.05 11.49 -4.91
N ALA A 75 -1.10 10.30 -4.34
CA ALA A 75 -1.42 10.11 -2.92
C ALA A 75 -0.31 10.65 -2.00
N LYS A 76 0.97 10.51 -2.37
CA LYS A 76 2.11 11.09 -1.64
C LYS A 76 2.01 12.59 -1.49
N VAL A 77 1.68 13.30 -2.57
CA VAL A 77 1.47 14.75 -2.52
C VAL A 77 0.29 15.10 -1.60
N GLY A 78 -0.80 14.34 -1.67
CA GLY A 78 -1.96 14.51 -0.79
C GLY A 78 -1.62 14.33 0.69
N GLY A 79 -0.99 13.19 1.04
CA GLY A 79 -0.58 12.87 2.40
C GLY A 79 0.38 13.92 2.98
N TYR A 80 1.36 14.37 2.20
CA TYR A 80 2.28 15.43 2.61
C TYR A 80 1.54 16.74 2.96
N ARG A 81 0.68 17.21 2.05
CA ARG A 81 -0.06 18.47 2.23
C ARG A 81 -0.98 18.41 3.44
N LEU A 82 -1.69 17.30 3.62
CA LEU A 82 -2.58 17.10 4.77
C LEU A 82 -1.80 17.08 6.08
N GLN A 83 -0.68 16.36 6.13
CA GLN A 83 0.16 16.29 7.31
C GLN A 83 0.74 17.65 7.70
N LYS A 84 1.24 18.42 6.72
CA LYS A 84 1.72 19.79 6.96
C LYS A 84 0.63 20.72 7.49
N LYS A 85 -0.61 20.58 7.03
CA LYS A 85 -1.76 21.37 7.51
C LYS A 85 -2.20 20.99 8.93
N LYS A 86 -2.22 19.69 9.24
CA LYS A 86 -2.68 19.20 10.55
C LYS A 86 -1.69 19.46 11.68
N MET A 87 -0.40 19.67 11.38
CA MET A 87 0.68 19.82 12.37
C MET A 87 0.68 18.69 13.42
N SER A 88 0.38 17.45 13.02
CA SER A 88 0.24 16.35 13.98
C SER A 88 1.58 15.85 14.52
N ASP A 89 1.52 14.99 15.53
CA ASP A 89 2.67 14.42 16.23
C ASP A 89 3.55 13.55 15.30
N CYS A 90 4.62 14.18 14.80
CA CYS A 90 5.59 13.54 13.92
C CYS A 90 6.43 12.47 14.61
N PRO A 91 6.94 12.64 15.85
CA PRO A 91 7.63 11.59 16.59
C PRO A 91 6.92 10.22 16.54
N ASP A 92 5.67 10.16 16.97
CA ASP A 92 4.88 8.91 16.97
C ASP A 92 4.66 8.36 15.56
N THR A 93 4.39 9.25 14.61
CA THR A 93 4.19 8.90 13.21
C THR A 93 5.44 8.23 12.61
N LEU A 94 6.62 8.77 12.92
CA LEU A 94 7.90 8.23 12.42
C LEU A 94 8.24 6.87 13.04
N ILE A 95 7.93 6.67 14.33
CA ILE A 95 8.10 5.37 15.00
C ILE A 95 7.24 4.31 14.29
N ARG A 96 5.95 4.60 14.08
CA ARG A 96 5.03 3.68 13.39
C ARG A 96 5.44 3.44 11.94
N PHE A 97 5.89 4.46 11.23
CA PHE A 97 6.39 4.35 9.87
C PHE A 97 7.57 3.36 9.77
N ALA A 98 8.53 3.45 10.70
CA ALA A 98 9.68 2.55 10.73
C ALA A 98 9.31 1.09 11.04
N GLN A 99 8.18 0.86 11.71
CA GLN A 99 7.70 -0.47 12.10
C GLN A 99 6.77 -1.13 11.07
N MET A 100 6.41 -0.43 9.98
CA MET A 100 5.51 -0.96 8.97
C MET A 100 5.99 -2.30 8.41
N PRO A 101 5.08 -3.25 8.09
CA PRO A 101 5.46 -4.55 7.53
C PRO A 101 6.37 -4.44 6.30
N LEU A 102 6.12 -3.46 5.42
CA LEU A 102 6.93 -3.24 4.24
C LEU A 102 8.40 -2.88 4.56
N MET A 103 8.65 -2.21 5.70
CA MET A 103 10.01 -1.87 6.13
C MET A 103 10.84 -3.08 6.59
N GLN A 104 10.16 -4.21 6.82
CA GLN A 104 10.76 -5.47 7.24
C GLN A 104 11.13 -6.36 6.04
N PHE A 105 10.81 -5.94 4.81
CA PHE A 105 11.20 -6.68 3.61
C PHE A 105 12.72 -6.56 3.43
N SER A 106 13.33 -7.67 3.02
CA SER A 106 14.72 -7.66 2.57
C SER A 106 14.76 -7.37 1.08
N LEU A 107 15.62 -6.43 0.67
CA LEU A 107 15.86 -6.12 -0.75
C LEU A 107 17.18 -6.73 -1.17
N TYR A 108 17.21 -7.36 -2.34
CA TYR A 108 18.40 -7.94 -2.93
C TYR A 108 18.85 -7.16 -4.17
N SER A 109 20.12 -7.29 -4.54
CA SER A 109 20.73 -6.57 -5.65
C SER A 109 20.17 -6.93 -7.03
N ASP A 110 19.52 -8.08 -7.17
CA ASP A 110 18.77 -8.45 -8.37
C ASP A 110 17.37 -7.80 -8.45
N GLY A 111 16.98 -7.03 -7.43
CA GLY A 111 15.67 -6.39 -7.33
C GLY A 111 14.58 -7.31 -6.76
N SER A 112 14.91 -8.53 -6.36
CA SER A 112 13.99 -9.38 -5.62
C SER A 112 13.76 -8.83 -4.21
N LEU A 113 12.55 -9.07 -3.71
CA LEU A 113 12.18 -8.79 -2.33
C LEU A 113 11.92 -10.10 -1.60
N GLN A 114 12.34 -10.18 -0.35
CA GLN A 114 11.93 -11.26 0.55
C GLN A 114 11.04 -10.68 1.66
N THR A 115 9.86 -11.24 1.80
CA THR A 115 8.94 -10.95 2.90
C THR A 115 9.50 -11.43 4.24
N PRO A 116 9.03 -10.92 5.39
CA PRO A 116 9.46 -11.42 6.71
C PRO A 116 9.18 -12.91 6.92
N GLN A 117 8.21 -13.48 6.20
CA GLN A 117 7.86 -14.90 6.23
C GLN A 117 8.77 -15.76 5.33
N GLY A 118 9.72 -15.15 4.62
CA GLY A 118 10.68 -15.86 3.77
C GLY A 118 10.26 -16.02 2.31
N GLN A 119 9.04 -15.63 1.93
CA GLN A 119 8.57 -15.67 0.54
C GLN A 119 9.26 -14.61 -0.32
N TYR A 120 9.68 -14.99 -1.53
CA TYR A 120 10.26 -14.08 -2.51
C TYR A 120 9.22 -13.49 -3.47
N LEU A 121 9.35 -12.18 -3.73
CA LEU A 121 8.76 -11.49 -4.87
C LEU A 121 9.87 -11.23 -5.87
N LEU A 122 9.81 -11.91 -7.02
CA LEU A 122 10.87 -11.92 -8.01
C LEU A 122 10.63 -10.87 -9.10
N PRO A 123 11.69 -10.32 -9.72
CA PRO A 123 11.57 -9.54 -10.94
C PRO A 123 10.81 -10.28 -12.03
N ARG A 124 10.10 -9.51 -12.87
CA ARG A 124 9.31 -10.07 -13.99
C ARG A 124 10.18 -10.96 -14.88
N GLY A 125 9.73 -12.19 -15.13
CA GLY A 125 10.43 -13.17 -15.97
C GLY A 125 11.47 -14.01 -15.23
N GLN A 126 11.76 -13.72 -13.96
CA GLN A 126 12.66 -14.50 -13.14
C GLN A 126 11.89 -15.62 -12.40
N LYS A 127 12.45 -16.84 -12.40
CA LYS A 127 11.83 -18.03 -11.77
C LYS A 127 12.36 -18.35 -10.37
N SER A 128 13.55 -17.86 -10.05
CA SER A 128 14.23 -18.07 -8.75
C SER A 128 15.18 -16.90 -8.46
N PRO A 129 15.50 -16.59 -7.19
CA PRO A 129 16.52 -15.60 -6.84
C PRO A 129 17.84 -15.87 -7.57
N LEU A 130 18.57 -14.82 -7.96
CA LEU A 130 19.89 -15.02 -8.58
C LEU A 130 20.89 -15.49 -7.51
N PRO A 131 21.71 -16.54 -7.76
CA PRO A 131 22.69 -17.01 -6.78
C PRO A 131 23.74 -15.95 -6.38
N SER A 132 24.00 -14.99 -7.27
CA SER A 132 24.91 -13.88 -7.04
C SER A 132 24.25 -12.67 -6.36
N ALA A 133 22.95 -12.72 -6.07
CA ALA A 133 22.24 -11.60 -5.47
C ALA A 133 22.67 -11.42 -4.01
N SER A 134 23.04 -10.19 -3.66
CA SER A 134 23.42 -9.80 -2.30
C SER A 134 22.33 -8.96 -1.65
N LYS A 135 22.16 -9.12 -0.33
CA LYS A 135 21.20 -8.35 0.44
C LYS A 135 21.66 -6.89 0.58
N ILE A 136 20.78 -5.94 0.26
CA ILE A 136 20.98 -4.49 0.38
C ILE A 136 20.47 -3.98 1.74
N TYR A 137 19.27 -4.41 2.15
CA TYR A 137 18.61 -4.08 3.42
C TYR A 137 18.11 -5.32 4.11
#